data_AF-A0A645IXC5-F1
#
_entry.id   AF-A0A645IXC5-F1
#
_cell.length_a   1.000
_cell.length_b   1.000
_cell.length_c   1.000
_cell.angle_alpha   90.00
_cell.angle_beta   90.00
_cell.angle_gamma   90.00
#
_symmetry.space_group_name_H-M   'P 1'
#
loop_
_entity.id
_entity.type
_entity.pdbx_description
1 polymer ?
#
loop_
_entity_poly.entity_id
_entity_poly.type
_entity_poly.pdbx_seq_one_letter_code
_entity_poly.pdbx_strand_id
1 'polypeptide(L)'
;MIILGLVLSNALVALAGALIAQNQRFSDIQMGTGTIVIGLASVIIGEVLFGTKSFSRHLISLVLGAITYRVIVTIVLELGMQPTDLKLFTAVTVAMALSLPEFKRRLAQRKEAKD
;
A
#
# COMPACT_ATOMS: atom_id res chain seq x y z
N MET A 1 10.21 25.10 14.03
CA MET A 1 9.08 24.16 13.83
C MET A 1 9.34 23.13 12.74
N ILE A 2 9.87 23.50 11.57
CA ILE A 2 10.12 22.56 10.46
C ILE A 2 11.10 21.43 10.85
N ILE A 3 12.21 21.75 11.52
CA ILE A 3 13.21 20.76 11.96
C ILE A 3 12.61 19.73 12.92
N LEU A 4 11.82 20.19 13.90
CA LEU A 4 11.12 19.30 14.85
C LEU A 4 10.16 18.34 14.14
N GLY A 5 9.38 18.84 13.17
CA GLY A 5 8.51 17.99 12.36
C GLY A 5 9.28 16.98 11.52
N LEU A 6 10.42 17.38 10.95
CA LEU A 6 11.28 16.51 10.16
C LEU A 6 11.90 15.40 11.01
N VAL A 7 12.41 15.74 12.20
CA VAL A 7 12.97 14.77 13.15
C VAL A 7 11.90 13.78 13.61
N LEU A 8 10.72 14.26 13.98
CA LEU A 8 9.62 13.40 14.42
C LEU A 8 9.18 12.44 13.32
N SER A 9 9.02 12.92 12.09
CA SER A 9 8.65 12.10 10.93
C SER A 9 9.68 11.00 10.67
N ASN A 10 10.98 11.35 10.61
CA ASN A 10 12.03 10.37 10.39
C ASN A 10 12.17 9.36 11.55
N ALA A 11 11.97 9.80 12.80
CA ALA A 11 11.99 8.91 13.95
C ALA A 11 10.85 7.87 13.89
N LEU A 12 9.65 8.27 13.49
CA LEU A 12 8.52 7.35 13.31
C LEU A 12 8.77 6.35 12.16
N VAL A 13 9.35 6.80 11.05
CA VAL A 13 9.73 5.93 9.92
C VAL A 13 10.80 4.91 10.34
N ALA A 14 11.84 5.36 11.06
CA ALA A 14 12.90 4.48 11.55
C ALA A 14 12.37 3.44 12.56
N LEU A 15 11.49 3.86 13.49
CA LEU A 15 10.85 2.98 14.46
C LEU A 15 10.00 1.91 13.77
N ALA A 16 9.20 2.30 12.77
CA ALA A 16 8.41 1.35 11.97
C ALA A 16 9.31 0.34 11.24
N GLY A 17 10.41 0.79 10.63
CA GLY A 17 11.39 -0.09 9.99
C GLY A 17 12.01 -1.10 10.97
N ALA A 18 12.38 -0.65 12.17
CA ALA A 18 12.94 -1.52 13.21
C ALA A 18 11.94 -2.59 13.68
N LEU A 19 10.66 -2.24 13.83
CA LEU A 19 9.60 -3.20 14.19
C LEU A 19 9.38 -4.25 13.10
N ILE A 20 9.45 -3.85 11.82
CA ILE A 20 9.31 -4.77 10.69
C ILE A 20 10.48 -5.75 10.63
N ALA A 21 11.71 -5.28 10.83
CA ALA A 21 12.89 -6.13 10.88
C ALA A 21 12.79 -7.15 12.03
N GLN A 22 12.33 -6.71 13.21
CA GLN A 22 12.09 -7.61 14.34
C GLN A 22 11.02 -8.66 14.04
N ASN A 23 9.92 -8.28 13.39
CA ASN A 23 8.84 -9.19 13.01
C ASN A 23 9.35 -10.27 12.03
N GLN A 24 10.15 -9.87 11.04
CA GLN A 24 10.69 -10.77 10.02
C GLN A 24 11.93 -11.58 10.47
N ARG A 25 12.48 -11.29 11.66
CA ARG A 25 13.68 -11.95 12.24
C ARG A 25 14.97 -11.82 11.40
N PHE A 26 14.96 -10.98 10.37
CA PHE A 26 16.10 -10.72 9.49
C PHE A 26 16.03 -9.28 8.96
N SER A 27 17.17 -8.73 8.53
CA SER A 27 17.26 -7.41 7.92
C SER A 27 18.13 -7.46 6.65
N ASP A 28 17.55 -7.08 5.51
CA ASP A 28 18.22 -6.90 4.22
C ASP A 28 18.05 -5.46 3.74
N ILE A 29 19.02 -4.93 2.98
CA ILE A 29 18.96 -3.59 2.37
C ILE A 29 17.72 -3.44 1.48
N GLN A 30 17.28 -4.51 0.82
CA GLN A 30 16.08 -4.51 -0.03
C GLN A 30 14.76 -4.43 0.76
N MET A 31 14.76 -4.70 2.08
CA MET A 31 13.55 -4.63 2.89
C MET A 31 13.02 -3.21 3.05
N GLY A 32 13.91 -2.20 3.03
CA GLY A 32 13.50 -0.79 3.11
C GLY A 32 12.65 -0.39 1.90
N THR A 33 13.13 -0.68 0.70
CA THR A 33 12.38 -0.43 -0.55
C THR A 33 11.07 -1.20 -0.58
N GLY A 34 11.08 -2.48 -0.18
CA GLY A 34 9.86 -3.29 -0.11
C GLY A 34 8.83 -2.72 0.86
N THR A 35 9.26 -2.26 2.04
CA THR A 35 8.39 -1.66 3.06
C THR A 35 7.74 -0.37 2.57
N ILE A 36 8.49 0.50 1.90
CA ILE A 36 7.96 1.76 1.33
C ILE A 36 6.89 1.46 0.27
N VAL A 37 7.16 0.50 -0.63
CA VAL A 37 6.21 0.10 -1.67
C VAL A 37 4.93 -0.45 -1.06
N ILE A 38 5.03 -1.31 -0.04
CA ILE A 38 3.87 -1.86 0.69
C ILE A 38 3.07 -0.75 1.37
N GLY A 39 3.76 0.22 1.99
CA GLY A 39 3.12 1.37 2.64
C GLY A 39 2.34 2.24 1.66
N LEU A 40 2.97 2.63 0.54
CA LEU A 40 2.32 3.39 -0.54
C LEU A 40 1.14 2.63 -1.15
N ALA A 41 1.29 1.33 -1.43
CA ALA A 41 0.20 0.52 -1.96
C ALA A 41 -1.00 0.47 -1.01
N SER A 42 -0.76 0.28 0.29
CA SER A 42 -1.82 0.26 1.32
C SER A 42 -2.58 1.59 1.40
N VAL A 43 -1.86 2.72 1.30
CA VAL A 43 -2.45 4.07 1.28
C VAL A 43 -3.36 4.23 0.06
N ILE A 44 -2.85 3.89 -1.14
CA ILE A 44 -3.58 4.03 -2.41
C ILE A 44 -4.83 3.15 -2.41
N ILE A 45 -4.72 1.89 -1.97
CA ILE A 45 -5.87 0.97 -1.87
C ILE A 45 -6.94 1.55 -0.94
N GLY A 46 -6.55 2.07 0.22
CA GLY A 46 -7.46 2.69 1.18
C GLY A 46 -8.18 3.90 0.61
N GLU A 47 -7.43 4.80 -0.03
CA GLU A 47 -7.96 6.01 -0.67
C GLU A 47 -8.94 5.68 -1.80
N VAL A 48 -8.62 4.70 -2.66
CA VAL A 48 -9.47 4.29 -3.78
C VAL A 48 -10.77 3.62 -3.30
N LEU A 49 -10.72 2.81 -2.24
CA LEU A 49 -11.90 2.08 -1.74
C LEU A 49 -12.84 2.98 -0.92
N PHE A 50 -12.29 3.83 -0.05
CA PHE A 50 -13.09 4.53 0.98
C PHE A 50 -13.22 6.03 0.73
N GLY A 51 -12.40 6.61 -0.16
CA GLY A 51 -12.43 8.02 -0.54
C GLY A 51 -11.92 8.99 0.54
N THR A 52 -11.54 10.19 0.13
CA THR A 52 -10.78 11.16 0.96
C THR A 52 -11.55 12.42 1.35
N LYS A 53 -12.87 12.30 1.53
CA LYS A 53 -13.75 13.47 1.75
C LYS A 53 -13.45 14.28 3.03
N SER A 54 -12.75 13.73 4.01
CA SER A 54 -12.40 14.42 5.27
C SER A 54 -11.14 13.80 5.87
N PHE A 55 -10.37 14.58 6.64
CA PHE A 55 -9.13 14.14 7.27
C PHE A 55 -9.33 12.88 8.14
N SER A 56 -10.38 12.84 8.97
CA SER A 56 -10.67 11.67 9.81
C SER A 56 -11.00 10.44 8.97
N ARG A 57 -11.73 10.63 7.86
CA ARG A 57 -12.04 9.55 6.92
C ARG A 57 -10.80 9.08 6.18
N HIS A 58 -9.85 9.98 5.92
CA HIS A 58 -8.58 9.64 5.32
C HIS A 58 -7.76 8.73 6.26
N LEU A 59 -7.65 9.07 7.55
CA LEU A 59 -6.95 8.22 8.52
C LEU A 59 -7.59 6.83 8.66
N ILE A 60 -8.92 6.76 8.69
CA ILE A 60 -9.66 5.48 8.69
C ILE A 60 -9.40 4.71 7.39
N SER A 61 -9.39 5.39 6.24
CA SER A 61 -9.10 4.76 4.95
C SER A 61 -7.71 4.14 4.89
N LEU A 62 -6.70 4.76 5.51
CA LEU A 62 -5.34 4.22 5.59
C LEU A 62 -5.29 2.91 6.36
N VAL A 63 -5.95 2.86 7.52
CA VAL A 63 -6.02 1.65 8.35
C VAL A 63 -6.77 0.53 7.62
N LEU A 64 -7.92 0.85 7.02
CA LEU A 64 -8.71 -0.13 6.25
C LEU A 64 -7.96 -0.60 5.00
N GLY A 65 -7.21 0.28 4.34
CA GLY A 65 -6.36 -0.03 3.19
C GLY A 65 -5.25 -1.02 3.55
N ALA A 66 -4.56 -0.82 4.67
CA ALA A 66 -3.54 -1.74 5.16
C ALA A 66 -4.10 -3.13 5.50
N ILE A 67 -5.29 -3.19 6.13
CA ILE A 67 -5.98 -4.46 6.42
C ILE A 67 -6.37 -5.15 5.11
N THR A 68 -6.96 -4.41 4.16
CA THR A 68 -7.38 -4.96 2.87
C THR A 68 -6.20 -5.52 2.10
N TYR A 69 -5.08 -4.81 2.06
CA TYR A 69 -3.84 -5.30 1.46
C TYR A 69 -3.38 -6.62 2.09
N ARG A 70 -3.40 -6.72 3.43
CA ARG A 70 -3.05 -7.97 4.14
C ARG A 70 -3.99 -9.12 3.79
N VAL A 71 -5.29 -8.88 3.72
CA VAL A 71 -6.28 -9.91 3.32
C VAL A 71 -6.01 -10.42 1.92
N ILE A 72 -5.73 -9.52 0.97
CA ILE A 72 -5.39 -9.89 -0.41
C ILE A 72 -4.14 -10.80 -0.43
N VAL A 73 -3.07 -10.41 0.28
CA VAL A 73 -1.83 -11.22 0.35
C VAL A 73 -2.09 -12.59 0.98
N THR A 74 -2.92 -12.68 2.03
CA THR A 74 -3.26 -13.95 2.68
C THR A 74 -4.07 -14.86 1.77
N ILE A 75 -5.07 -14.34 1.05
CA ILE A 75 -5.88 -15.15 0.10
C ILE A 75 -4.97 -15.75 -0.98
N VAL A 76 -4.04 -14.95 -1.50
CA VAL A 76 -3.08 -15.40 -2.53
C VAL A 76 -2.18 -16.51 -2.01
N LEU A 77 -1.75 -16.40 -0.75
CA LEU A 77 -0.96 -17.41 -0.07
C LEU A 77 -1.72 -18.72 0.12
N GLU A 78 -2.99 -18.65 0.53
CA GLU A 78 -3.86 -19.83 0.71
C GLU A 78 -4.15 -20.55 -0.61
N LEU A 79 -4.09 -19.85 -1.76
CA LEU A 79 -4.18 -20.46 -3.08
C LEU A 79 -2.93 -21.27 -3.49
N GLY A 80 -1.98 -21.48 -2.57
CA GLY A 80 -0.87 -22.42 -2.73
C GLY A 80 0.40 -21.83 -3.33
N MET A 81 0.51 -20.51 -3.39
CA MET A 81 1.68 -19.83 -3.95
C MET A 81 2.80 -19.69 -2.91
N GLN A 82 4.03 -20.06 -3.27
CA GLN A 82 5.16 -19.97 -2.35
C GLN A 82 5.54 -18.50 -2.05
N PRO A 83 5.95 -18.16 -0.81
CA PRO A 83 6.38 -16.81 -0.41
C PRO A 83 7.50 -16.18 -1.23
N THR A 84 8.34 -17.01 -1.84
CA THR A 84 9.43 -16.58 -2.73
C THR A 84 8.90 -16.11 -4.09
N ASP A 85 7.86 -16.78 -4.60
CA ASP A 85 7.12 -16.39 -5.81
C ASP A 85 6.10 -15.27 -5.54
N LEU A 86 5.74 -15.05 -4.26
CA LEU A 86 4.88 -13.93 -3.86
C LEU A 86 5.47 -12.57 -4.20
N LYS A 87 6.79 -12.37 -4.32
CA LYS A 87 7.30 -11.03 -4.72
C LYS A 87 6.83 -10.67 -6.13
N LEU A 88 6.85 -11.63 -7.04
CA LEU A 88 6.35 -11.46 -8.41
C LEU A 88 4.84 -11.24 -8.41
N PHE A 89 4.11 -12.05 -7.64
CA PHE A 89 2.65 -11.93 -7.57
C PHE A 89 2.18 -10.69 -6.82
N THR A 90 2.88 -10.26 -5.77
CA THR A 90 2.62 -8.99 -5.06
C THR A 90 2.85 -7.84 -6.02
N ALA A 91 3.94 -7.85 -6.79
CA ALA A 91 4.17 -6.85 -7.82
C ALA A 91 3.06 -6.85 -8.89
N VAL A 92 2.61 -8.01 -9.36
CA VAL A 92 1.50 -8.14 -10.33
C VAL A 92 0.16 -7.70 -9.73
N THR A 93 -0.12 -8.02 -8.46
CA THR A 93 -1.36 -7.64 -7.76
C THR A 93 -1.41 -6.15 -7.48
N VAL A 94 -0.29 -5.58 -7.02
CA VAL A 94 -0.13 -4.13 -6.87
C VAL A 94 -0.23 -3.45 -8.23
N ALA A 95 0.38 -4.00 -9.29
CA ALA A 95 0.25 -3.47 -10.64
C ALA A 95 -1.20 -3.52 -11.16
N MET A 96 -1.93 -4.61 -10.94
CA MET A 96 -3.34 -4.71 -11.31
C MET A 96 -4.23 -3.76 -10.48
N ALA A 97 -3.99 -3.69 -9.16
CA ALA A 97 -4.71 -2.78 -8.26
C ALA A 97 -4.46 -1.30 -8.61
N LEU A 98 -3.24 -0.94 -9.05
CA LEU A 98 -2.90 0.39 -9.57
C LEU A 98 -3.48 0.64 -10.98
N SER A 99 -3.63 -0.40 -11.79
CA SER A 99 -4.21 -0.29 -13.15
C SER A 99 -5.73 -0.12 -13.14
N LEU A 100 -6.41 -0.68 -12.14
CA LEU A 100 -7.87 -0.57 -11.93
C LEU A 100 -8.40 0.88 -11.87
N PRO A 101 -7.84 1.81 -11.06
CA PRO A 101 -8.28 3.20 -11.05
C PRO A 101 -8.02 3.92 -12.38
N GLU A 102 -6.89 3.62 -13.05
CA GLU A 102 -6.57 4.22 -14.35
C GLU A 102 -7.52 3.73 -15.46
N PHE A 103 -7.94 2.46 -15.40
CA PHE A 103 -8.94 1.90 -16.31
C PHE A 103 -10.33 2.50 -16.09
N LYS A 104 -10.75 2.69 -14.82
CA LYS A 104 -11.98 3.40 -14.49
C LYS A 104 -11.98 4.84 -15.01
N ARG A 105 -10.86 5.57 -14.87
CA ARG A 105 -10.70 6.93 -15.37
C ARG A 105 -10.85 7.00 -16.89
N ARG A 106 -10.20 6.09 -17.62
CA ARG A 106 -10.30 5.99 -19.09
C ARG A 106 -11.70 5.63 -19.58
N LEU A 107 -12.41 4.75 -18.88
CA LEU A 107 -13.80 4.41 -19.20
C LEU A 107 -14.76 5.57 -18.94
N ALA A 108 -14.55 6.35 -17.87
CA ALA A 108 -15.33 7.55 -17.59
C ALA A 108 -15.12 8.65 -18.65
N GLN A 109 -13.86 8.91 -19.04
CA GLN A 109 -13.52 9.89 -20.10
C GLN A 109 -14.08 9.49 -21.48
N ARG A 110 -14.14 8.18 -21.78
CA ARG A 110 -14.78 7.68 -23.02
C ARG A 110 -16.30 7.84 -23.04
N LYS A 111 -16.94 7.97 -21.87
CA LYS A 111 -18.37 8.26 -21.77
C LYS A 111 -18.67 9.73 -22.04
N GLU A 112 -17.84 10.64 -21.51
CA GLU A 112 -17.96 12.09 -21.76
C GLU A 112 -17.60 12.50 -23.20
N ALA A 113 -16.69 11.79 -23.87
CA ALA A 113 -16.34 12.08 -25.27
C ALA A 113 -17.38 11.59 -26.30
N LYS A 114 -18.49 10.98 -25.85
CA LYS A 114 -19.53 10.41 -26.70
C LYS A 114 -20.90 11.08 -26.53
N ASP A 115 -21.02 12.03 -25.59
CA ASP A 115 -22.11 13.01 -25.48
C ASP A 115 -21.70 14.32 -26.15
#